data_AF-A0A7W4DEZ2-F1
#
_entry.id   AF-A0A7W4DEZ2-F1
#
_cell.length_a   1.000
_cell.length_b   1.000
_cell.length_c   1.000
_cell.angle_alpha   90.00
_cell.angle_beta   90.00
_cell.angle_gamma   90.00
#
_symmetry.space_group_name_H-M   'P 1'
#
loop_
_entity.id
_entity.type
_entity.pdbx_description
1 polymer ?
#
loop_
_entity_poly.entity_id
_entity_poly.type
_entity_poly.pdbx_seq_one_letter_code
_entity_poly.pdbx_strand_id
1 'polypeptide(L)'
;MHNPFRTPTYEDGGATANSTSLNILLLLLSIIASYMLTKDLRHLLVTHNDSLAQAAKISILHYIYIKAIPFEIAYFRAFSSIAMLILIFFTARNRHNFSRHYFFAIAYGITQLAYQILAITGVIEILRQVSGKSIFDTDFWLHPTIAPSIIEALIKLSLTIVPQIAFLVLCVTVKAAIQKQKIENPYSMGISN
;
A
#
# COMPACT_ATOMS: atom_id res chain seq x y z
N MET A 1 15.19 0.46 -43.52
CA MET A 1 13.93 1.08 -44.03
C MET A 1 12.78 0.61 -43.16
N HIS A 2 12.09 1.53 -42.48
CA HIS A 2 10.97 1.23 -41.58
C HIS A 2 9.68 1.23 -42.42
N ASN A 3 8.97 0.10 -42.51
CA ASN A 3 7.76 -0.01 -43.32
C ASN A 3 6.58 0.68 -42.60
N PRO A 4 6.05 1.81 -43.10
CA PRO A 4 5.02 2.61 -42.42
C PRO A 4 3.62 1.99 -42.48
N PHE A 5 3.43 0.90 -43.23
CA PHE A 5 2.15 0.19 -43.35
C PHE A 5 2.05 -1.07 -42.50
N ARG A 6 3.09 -1.39 -41.72
CA ARG A 6 2.97 -2.43 -40.70
C ARG A 6 2.08 -1.83 -39.61
N THR A 7 0.83 -2.27 -39.54
CA THR A 7 0.00 -2.05 -38.35
C THR A 7 0.88 -2.37 -37.14
N PRO A 8 0.90 -1.53 -36.08
CA PRO A 8 1.52 -1.97 -34.85
C PRO A 8 0.83 -3.30 -34.56
N THR A 9 1.59 -4.38 -34.61
CA THR A 9 1.12 -5.66 -34.10
C THR A 9 0.74 -5.29 -32.68
N TYR A 10 -0.56 -5.13 -32.44
CA TYR A 10 -1.11 -5.34 -31.11
C TYR A 10 -0.49 -6.68 -30.78
N GLU A 11 0.47 -6.69 -29.85
CA GLU A 11 0.99 -7.92 -29.29
C GLU A 11 -0.28 -8.65 -28.87
N ASP A 12 -0.70 -9.59 -29.72
CA ASP A 12 -1.82 -10.45 -29.46
C ASP A 12 -1.41 -11.06 -28.15
N GLY A 13 -2.12 -10.70 -27.08
CA GLY A 13 -1.73 -10.95 -25.71
C GLY A 13 -1.59 -12.45 -25.57
N GLY A 14 -0.38 -12.94 -25.83
CA GLY A 14 -0.07 -14.34 -25.90
C GLY A 14 -0.49 -14.85 -24.55
N ALA A 15 -1.48 -15.74 -24.54
CA ALA A 15 -1.99 -16.33 -23.32
C ALA A 15 -0.83 -17.04 -22.64
N THR A 16 -0.09 -16.31 -21.81
CA THR A 16 1.02 -16.80 -21.01
C THR A 16 0.46 -17.94 -20.21
N ALA A 17 1.00 -19.14 -20.41
CA ALA A 17 0.55 -20.39 -19.81
C ALA A 17 -0.04 -20.14 -18.42
N ASN A 18 -1.31 -20.49 -18.23
CA ASN A 18 -2.07 -20.23 -17.02
C ASN A 18 -1.45 -20.97 -15.83
N SER A 19 -0.41 -20.41 -15.24
CA SER A 19 0.17 -20.92 -14.02
C SER A 19 -0.81 -20.61 -12.88
N THR A 20 -1.47 -21.64 -12.37
CA THR A 20 -2.43 -21.58 -11.26
C THR A 20 -1.81 -20.88 -10.05
N SER A 21 -0.51 -21.10 -9.79
CA SER A 21 0.20 -20.45 -8.70
C SER A 21 0.29 -18.94 -8.85
N LEU A 22 0.54 -18.42 -10.07
CA LEU A 22 0.57 -16.97 -10.28
C LEU A 22 -0.81 -16.34 -10.10
N ASN A 23 -1.87 -17.00 -10.58
CA ASN A 23 -3.23 -16.50 -10.37
C ASN A 23 -3.60 -16.45 -8.88
N ILE A 24 -3.16 -17.44 -8.10
CA ILE A 24 -3.32 -17.42 -6.62
C ILE A 24 -2.55 -16.26 -6.00
N LEU A 25 -1.31 -16.00 -6.41
CA LEU A 25 -0.53 -14.87 -5.89
C LEU A 25 -1.17 -13.52 -6.26
N LEU A 26 -1.68 -13.36 -7.48
CA LEU A 26 -2.37 -12.15 -7.92
C LEU A 26 -3.70 -11.95 -7.19
N LEU A 27 -4.43 -13.04 -6.91
CA LEU A 27 -5.64 -13.00 -6.10
C LEU A 27 -5.33 -12.55 -4.67
N LEU A 28 -4.29 -13.12 -4.03
CA LEU A 28 -3.84 -12.71 -2.69
C LEU A 28 -3.42 -11.23 -2.66
N LEU A 29 -2.66 -10.80 -3.68
CA LEU A 29 -2.24 -9.40 -3.82
C LEU A 29 -3.46 -8.47 -3.97
N SER A 30 -4.48 -8.88 -4.74
CA SER A 30 -5.72 -8.15 -4.90
C SER A 30 -6.52 -8.06 -3.60
N ILE A 31 -6.60 -9.16 -2.83
CA ILE A 31 -7.32 -9.18 -1.54
C ILE A 31 -6.68 -8.19 -0.56
N ILE A 32 -5.35 -8.21 -0.46
CA ILE A 32 -4.61 -7.31 0.45
C ILE A 32 -4.74 -5.85 -0.02
N ALA A 33 -4.63 -5.59 -1.32
CA ALA A 33 -4.83 -4.25 -1.86
C ALA A 33 -6.26 -3.72 -1.61
N SER A 34 -7.29 -4.56 -1.76
CA SER A 34 -8.68 -4.20 -1.44
C SER A 34 -8.89 -3.93 0.05
N TYR A 35 -8.25 -4.72 0.92
CA TYR A 35 -8.27 -4.48 2.35
C TYR A 35 -7.61 -3.14 2.73
N MET A 36 -6.46 -2.83 2.13
CA MET A 36 -5.78 -1.54 2.30
C MET A 36 -6.63 -0.38 1.78
N LEU A 37 -7.27 -0.53 0.62
CA LEU A 37 -8.20 0.47 0.10
C LEU A 37 -9.35 0.72 1.06
N THR A 38 -9.93 -0.34 1.64
CA THR A 38 -11.05 -0.19 2.59
C THR A 38 -10.62 0.60 3.82
N LYS A 39 -9.40 0.36 4.33
CA LYS A 39 -8.81 1.16 5.42
C LYS A 39 -8.61 2.62 5.01
N ASP A 40 -8.10 2.87 3.81
CA ASP A 40 -7.87 4.22 3.30
C ASP A 40 -9.16 4.99 3.07
N LEU A 41 -10.20 4.34 2.54
CA LEU A 41 -11.54 4.93 2.41
C LEU A 41 -12.15 5.25 3.76
N ARG A 42 -12.04 4.34 4.74
CA ARG A 42 -12.47 4.63 6.12
C ARG A 42 -11.70 5.81 6.70
N HIS A 43 -10.39 5.87 6.48
CA HIS A 43 -9.58 6.99 6.96
C HIS A 43 -10.02 8.31 6.31
N LEU A 44 -10.24 8.33 5.00
CA LEU A 44 -10.77 9.50 4.28
C LEU A 44 -12.13 9.95 4.82
N LEU A 45 -13.05 9.01 5.08
CA LEU A 45 -14.36 9.31 5.66
C LEU A 45 -14.25 9.89 7.06
N VAL A 46 -13.37 9.33 7.90
CA VAL A 46 -13.10 9.87 9.24
C VAL A 46 -12.47 11.26 9.14
N THR A 47 -11.45 11.46 8.31
CA THR A 47 -10.83 12.79 8.12
C THR A 47 -11.81 13.82 7.56
N HIS A 48 -12.76 13.40 6.73
CA HIS A 48 -13.80 14.28 6.21
C HIS A 48 -14.82 14.68 7.30
N ASN A 49 -15.28 13.70 8.11
CA ASN A 49 -16.28 13.89 9.16
C ASN A 49 -15.73 14.56 10.43
N ASP A 50 -14.51 14.19 10.85
CA ASP A 50 -13.79 14.74 12.01
C ASP A 50 -12.98 16.00 11.67
N SER A 51 -13.15 16.57 10.46
CA SER A 51 -12.47 17.83 10.13
C SER A 51 -12.95 18.91 11.10
N LEU A 52 -12.14 19.14 12.14
CA LEU A 52 -12.39 20.01 13.28
C LEU A 52 -13.08 21.29 12.83
N ALA A 53 -14.42 21.30 12.88
CA ALA A 53 -15.24 22.44 12.51
C ALA A 53 -14.94 23.68 13.38
N GLN A 54 -14.23 23.47 14.49
CA GLN A 54 -13.79 24.49 15.44
C GLN A 54 -12.34 24.99 15.24
N ALA A 55 -11.46 24.27 14.53
CA ALA A 55 -10.04 24.66 14.37
C ALA A 55 -9.81 25.77 13.33
N ALA A 56 -10.79 26.03 12.45
CA ALA A 56 -10.72 27.07 11.42
C ALA A 56 -10.75 28.51 11.97
N LYS A 57 -10.90 28.70 13.29
CA LYS A 57 -11.10 30.02 13.90
C LYS A 57 -9.82 30.73 14.37
N ILE A 58 -8.63 30.12 14.25
CA ILE A 58 -7.41 30.63 14.91
C ILE A 58 -6.40 31.23 13.93
N SER A 59 -6.03 30.55 12.84
CA SER A 59 -5.20 31.11 11.76
C SER A 59 -5.24 30.25 10.48
N ILE A 60 -4.90 30.84 9.33
CA ILE A 60 -4.79 30.14 8.04
C ILE A 60 -3.74 29.03 8.10
N LEU A 61 -2.61 29.27 8.77
CA LEU A 61 -1.54 28.28 8.89
C LEU A 61 -1.98 27.06 9.73
N HIS A 62 -2.75 27.32 10.78
CA HIS A 62 -3.33 26.29 11.64
C HIS A 62 -4.41 25.48 10.91
N TYR A 63 -5.22 26.14 10.06
CA TYR A 63 -6.18 25.49 9.18
C TYR A 63 -5.51 24.57 8.16
N ILE A 64 -4.41 25.01 7.52
CA ILE A 64 -3.67 24.20 6.55
C ILE A 64 -3.10 22.95 7.21
N TYR A 65 -2.46 23.11 8.39
CA TYR A 65 -1.82 22.01 9.10
C TYR A 65 -2.82 20.97 9.63
N ILE A 66 -3.95 21.41 10.17
CA ILE A 66 -4.91 20.52 10.84
C ILE A 66 -5.93 19.95 9.86
N LYS A 67 -6.25 20.64 8.76
CA LYS A 67 -7.34 20.27 7.87
C LYS A 67 -6.91 19.95 6.44
N ALA A 68 -6.16 20.85 5.79
CA ALA A 68 -5.82 20.68 4.38
C ALA A 68 -4.84 19.52 4.17
N ILE A 69 -3.72 19.51 4.89
CA ILE A 69 -2.67 18.49 4.73
C ILE A 69 -3.19 17.08 5.04
N PRO A 70 -3.89 16.82 6.18
CA PRO A 70 -4.41 15.47 6.45
C PRO A 70 -5.44 15.00 5.43
N PHE A 71 -6.27 15.91 4.90
CA PHE A 71 -7.25 15.59 3.88
C PHE A 71 -6.60 15.24 2.54
N GLU A 72 -5.61 16.02 2.10
CA GLU A 72 -4.86 15.72 0.87
C GLU A 72 -4.11 14.40 0.97
N ILE A 73 -3.51 14.11 2.14
CA ILE A 73 -2.84 12.82 2.37
C ILE A 73 -3.86 11.67 2.32
N ALA A 74 -5.02 11.81 2.96
CA ALA A 74 -6.07 10.79 2.91
C ALA A 74 -6.58 10.56 1.47
N TYR A 75 -6.73 11.62 0.69
CA TYR A 75 -7.14 11.54 -0.71
C TYR A 75 -6.08 10.86 -1.58
N PHE A 76 -4.81 11.25 -1.43
CA PHE A 76 -3.68 10.62 -2.13
C PHE A 76 -3.56 9.12 -1.82
N ARG A 77 -3.74 8.74 -0.56
CA ARG A 77 -3.76 7.32 -0.14
C ARG A 77 -4.89 6.55 -0.82
N ALA A 78 -6.12 7.07 -0.79
CA ALA A 78 -7.25 6.41 -1.43
C ALA A 78 -7.03 6.26 -2.96
N PHE A 79 -6.56 7.32 -3.63
CA PHE A 79 -6.33 7.30 -5.07
C PHE A 79 -5.20 6.34 -5.47
N SER A 80 -4.09 6.34 -4.73
CA SER A 80 -2.97 5.41 -4.98
C SER A 80 -3.38 3.95 -4.75
N SER A 81 -4.23 3.67 -3.75
CA SER A 81 -4.81 2.35 -3.51
C SER A 81 -5.73 1.88 -4.66
N ILE A 82 -6.55 2.78 -5.21
CA ILE A 82 -7.37 2.51 -6.41
C ILE A 82 -6.48 2.22 -7.62
N ALA A 83 -5.47 3.07 -7.86
CA ALA A 83 -4.53 2.90 -8.97
C ALA A 83 -3.77 1.56 -8.87
N MET A 84 -3.39 1.13 -7.66
CA MET A 84 -2.76 -0.16 -7.44
C MET A 84 -3.71 -1.33 -7.77
N LEU A 85 -4.98 -1.27 -7.38
CA LEU A 85 -5.97 -2.29 -7.74
C LEU A 85 -6.18 -2.37 -9.25
N ILE A 86 -6.25 -1.23 -9.92
CA ILE A 86 -6.32 -1.15 -11.38
C ILE A 86 -5.09 -1.84 -11.99
N LEU A 87 -3.88 -1.56 -11.48
CA LEU A 87 -2.65 -2.21 -11.94
C LEU A 87 -2.68 -3.74 -11.72
N ILE A 88 -3.18 -4.23 -10.59
CA ILE A 88 -3.31 -5.66 -10.31
C ILE A 88 -4.29 -6.31 -11.28
N PHE A 89 -5.43 -5.67 -11.56
CA PHE A 89 -6.41 -6.16 -12.51
C PHE A 89 -5.85 -6.22 -13.95
N PHE A 90 -5.17 -5.16 -14.39
CA PHE A 90 -4.50 -5.15 -15.68
C PHE A 90 -3.36 -6.17 -15.75
N THR A 91 -2.69 -6.45 -14.64
CA THR A 91 -1.68 -7.51 -14.53
C THR A 91 -2.29 -8.90 -14.67
N ALA A 92 -3.44 -9.14 -14.07
CA ALA A 92 -4.15 -10.41 -14.20
C ALA A 92 -4.54 -10.69 -15.66
N ARG A 93 -4.89 -9.64 -16.42
CA ARG A 93 -5.19 -9.73 -17.85
C ARG A 93 -3.94 -9.78 -18.74
N ASN A 94 -2.91 -9.02 -18.40
CA ASN A 94 -1.66 -8.92 -19.15
C ASN A 94 -0.47 -8.94 -18.17
N ARG A 95 0.12 -10.12 -17.99
CA ARG A 95 1.15 -10.41 -16.97
C ARG A 95 2.42 -9.57 -17.16
N HIS A 96 2.65 -8.97 -18.33
CA HIS A 96 3.79 -8.09 -18.57
C HIS A 96 3.66 -6.70 -17.95
N ASN A 97 2.43 -6.23 -17.73
CA ASN A 97 2.20 -4.89 -17.17
C ASN A 97 2.75 -4.76 -15.74
N PHE A 98 2.74 -5.84 -14.94
CA PHE A 98 3.29 -5.80 -13.58
C PHE A 98 4.80 -5.58 -13.56
N SER A 99 5.54 -6.24 -14.46
CA SER A 99 6.99 -6.11 -14.48
C SER A 99 7.42 -4.69 -14.85
N ARG A 100 6.71 -4.07 -15.80
CA ARG A 100 6.92 -2.69 -16.23
C ARG A 100 6.59 -1.66 -15.15
N HIS A 101 5.55 -1.92 -14.35
CA HIS A 101 5.09 -1.00 -13.30
C HIS A 101 5.44 -1.47 -11.88
N TYR A 102 6.39 -2.39 -11.74
CA TYR A 102 6.81 -2.93 -10.44
C TYR A 102 7.30 -1.84 -9.47
N PHE A 103 8.01 -0.83 -9.98
CA PHE A 103 8.44 0.31 -9.18
C PHE A 103 7.28 1.08 -8.57
N PHE A 104 6.16 1.22 -9.30
CA PHE A 104 4.94 1.84 -8.78
C PHE A 104 4.34 1.02 -7.64
N ALA A 105 4.26 -0.31 -7.79
CA ALA A 105 3.77 -1.21 -6.75
C ALA A 105 4.61 -1.14 -5.46
N ILE A 106 5.93 -1.13 -5.60
CA ILE A 106 6.85 -0.99 -4.45
C ILE A 106 6.76 0.39 -3.82
N ALA A 107 6.74 1.46 -4.62
CA ALA A 107 6.59 2.83 -4.11
C ALA A 107 5.27 2.99 -3.34
N TYR A 108 4.17 2.42 -3.85
CA TYR A 108 2.89 2.35 -3.14
C TYR A 108 3.02 1.61 -1.79
N GLY A 109 3.62 0.41 -1.78
CA GLY A 109 3.81 -0.35 -0.54
C GLY A 109 4.68 0.39 0.50
N ILE A 110 5.78 1.02 0.06
CA ILE A 110 6.69 1.79 0.93
C ILE A 110 5.99 3.04 1.49
N THR A 111 5.28 3.80 0.66
CA THR A 111 4.57 5.01 1.11
C THR A 111 3.48 4.68 2.12
N GLN A 112 2.74 3.59 1.88
CA GLN A 112 1.75 3.07 2.82
C GLN A 112 2.37 2.63 4.15
N LEU A 113 3.52 1.95 4.12
CA LEU A 113 4.26 1.54 5.31
C LEU A 113 4.82 2.75 6.09
N ALA A 114 5.46 3.69 5.39
CA ALA A 114 6.05 4.89 5.99
C ALA A 114 4.99 5.71 6.74
N TYR A 115 3.80 5.86 6.17
CA TYR A 115 2.69 6.53 6.85
C TYR A 115 2.27 5.81 8.13
N GLN A 116 2.16 4.48 8.11
CA GLN A 116 1.79 3.73 9.32
C GLN A 116 2.88 3.82 10.40
N ILE A 117 4.15 3.78 10.00
CA ILE A 117 5.27 4.01 10.94
C ILE A 117 5.16 5.40 11.56
N LEU A 118 4.93 6.43 10.75
CA LEU A 118 4.74 7.81 11.24
C LEU A 118 3.56 7.92 12.21
N ALA A 119 2.42 7.30 11.87
CA ALA A 119 1.24 7.25 12.74
C ALA A 119 1.56 6.56 14.08
N ILE A 120 2.28 5.44 14.05
CA ILE A 120 2.71 4.71 15.25
C ILE A 120 3.64 5.56 16.11
N THR A 121 4.65 6.20 15.51
CA THR A 121 5.55 7.09 16.25
C THR A 121 4.79 8.24 16.90
N GLY A 122 3.76 8.78 16.24
CA GLY A 122 2.89 9.80 16.83
C GLY A 122 2.11 9.27 18.04
N VAL A 123 1.50 8.10 17.94
CA VAL A 123 0.77 7.46 19.06
C VAL A 123 1.70 7.17 20.24
N ILE A 124 2.90 6.65 19.98
CA ILE A 124 3.91 6.38 21.00
C ILE A 124 4.34 7.66 21.72
N GLU A 125 4.55 8.76 20.98
CA GLU A 125 4.93 10.04 21.59
C GLU A 125 3.79 10.64 22.42
N ILE A 126 2.53 10.51 22.00
CA ILE A 126 1.37 10.89 22.82
C ILE A 126 1.33 10.05 24.10
N LEU A 127 1.51 8.73 24.01
CA LEU A 127 1.55 7.83 25.17
C LEU A 127 2.66 8.21 26.15
N ARG A 128 3.84 8.60 25.64
CA ARG A 128 4.96 9.11 26.44
C ARG A 128 4.59 10.40 27.17
N GLN A 129 3.94 11.35 26.49
CA GLN A 129 3.52 12.62 27.11
C GLN A 129 2.47 12.39 28.20
N VAL A 130 1.53 11.47 28.00
CA VAL A 130 0.48 11.14 28.98
C VAL A 130 1.06 10.40 30.19
N SER A 131 2.02 9.50 29.99
CA SER A 131 2.60 8.71 31.09
C SER A 131 3.60 9.49 31.94
N GLY A 132 4.20 10.56 31.39
CA GLY A 132 5.32 11.29 32.00
C GLY A 132 6.60 10.47 32.17
N LYS A 133 6.65 9.23 31.65
CA LYS A 133 7.79 8.32 31.73
C LYS A 133 8.49 8.19 30.37
N SER A 134 9.79 7.88 30.40
CA SER A 134 10.55 7.59 29.20
C SER A 134 10.02 6.33 28.51
N ILE A 135 9.96 6.34 27.18
CA ILE A 135 9.59 5.18 26.35
C ILE A 135 10.60 4.03 26.49
N PHE A 136 11.81 4.35 26.94
CA PHE A 136 12.90 3.40 27.15
C PHE A 136 12.90 2.77 28.55
N ASP A 137 12.07 3.26 29.48
CA ASP A 137 11.91 2.61 30.78
C ASP A 137 11.03 1.38 30.66
N THR A 138 11.47 0.25 31.21
CA THR A 138 10.65 -0.97 31.32
C THR A 138 9.37 -0.74 32.13
N ASP A 139 9.42 0.19 33.08
CA ASP A 139 8.30 0.62 33.92
C ASP A 139 7.22 1.41 33.16
N PHE A 140 7.50 1.88 31.95
CA PHE A 140 6.50 2.48 31.06
C PHE A 140 5.61 1.40 30.44
N TRP A 141 6.20 0.27 30.05
CA TRP A 141 5.50 -0.84 29.38
C TRP A 141 4.78 -1.77 30.35
N LEU A 142 5.32 -1.93 31.56
CA LEU A 142 4.83 -2.88 32.57
C LEU A 142 3.96 -2.23 33.65
N HIS A 143 3.62 -0.94 33.53
CA HIS A 143 2.81 -0.27 34.54
C HIS A 143 1.40 -0.89 34.61
N PRO A 144 0.96 -1.41 35.76
CA PRO A 144 -0.27 -2.21 35.86
C PRO A 144 -1.54 -1.47 35.42
N THR A 145 -1.56 -0.14 35.52
CA THR A 145 -2.67 0.71 35.07
C THR A 145 -2.69 1.04 33.57
N ILE A 146 -1.55 0.94 32.87
CA ILE A 146 -1.40 1.40 31.47
C ILE A 146 -1.09 0.23 30.53
N ALA A 147 -0.49 -0.85 31.05
CA ALA A 147 -0.14 -2.07 30.34
C ALA A 147 -1.28 -2.65 29.49
N PRO A 148 -2.53 -2.84 29.98
CA PRO A 148 -3.60 -3.41 29.14
C PRO A 148 -3.93 -2.51 27.94
N SER A 149 -3.99 -1.19 28.13
CA SER A 149 -4.25 -0.23 27.06
C SER A 149 -3.10 -0.13 26.06
N ILE A 150 -1.85 -0.22 26.53
CA ILE A 150 -0.65 -0.24 25.69
C ILE A 150 -0.60 -1.52 24.86
N ILE A 151 -0.86 -2.68 25.46
CA ILE A 151 -0.88 -3.98 24.76
C ILE A 151 -1.97 -3.98 23.69
N GLU A 152 -3.18 -3.50 24.02
CA GLU A 152 -4.26 -3.40 23.04
C GLU A 152 -3.90 -2.45 21.89
N ALA A 153 -3.27 -1.32 22.20
CA ALA A 153 -2.76 -0.39 21.18
C ALA A 153 -1.67 -1.06 20.32
N LEU A 154 -0.71 -1.77 20.91
CA LEU A 154 0.34 -2.48 20.18
C LEU A 154 -0.23 -3.56 19.25
N ILE A 155 -1.23 -4.32 19.72
CA ILE A 155 -1.93 -5.32 18.92
C ILE A 155 -2.63 -4.65 17.74
N LYS A 156 -3.38 -3.57 17.97
CA LYS A 156 -4.02 -2.81 16.88
C LYS A 156 -3.00 -2.26 15.89
N LEU A 157 -1.87 -1.74 16.38
CA LEU A 157 -0.79 -1.18 15.57
C LEU A 157 -0.07 -2.24 14.73
N SER A 158 0.21 -3.41 15.31
CA SER A 158 0.79 -4.54 14.57
C SER A 158 -0.17 -5.05 13.49
N LEU A 159 -1.46 -5.16 13.79
CA LEU A 159 -2.50 -5.50 12.80
C LEU A 159 -2.63 -4.47 11.67
N THR A 160 -2.19 -3.23 11.89
CA THR A 160 -2.15 -2.19 10.87
C THR A 160 -0.87 -2.11 10.07
N ILE A 161 0.23 -2.78 10.46
CA ILE A 161 1.51 -2.84 9.70
C ILE A 161 1.65 -4.13 8.89
N VAL A 162 1.17 -5.26 9.44
CA VAL A 162 1.29 -6.58 8.80
C VAL A 162 0.79 -6.59 7.34
N PRO A 163 -0.35 -5.98 6.99
CA PRO A 163 -0.84 -5.96 5.61
C PRO A 163 0.12 -5.30 4.61
N GLN A 164 0.81 -4.22 5.00
CA GLN A 164 1.74 -3.47 4.15
C GLN A 164 3.01 -4.26 3.92
N ILE A 165 3.52 -4.91 4.97
CA ILE A 165 4.68 -5.81 4.85
C ILE A 165 4.32 -7.01 3.96
N ALA A 166 3.18 -7.65 4.21
CA ALA A 166 2.69 -8.76 3.40
C ALA A 166 2.51 -8.35 1.93
N PHE A 167 2.00 -7.15 1.67
CA PHE A 167 1.87 -6.59 0.33
C PHE A 167 3.23 -6.43 -0.37
N LEU A 168 4.23 -5.87 0.31
CA LEU A 168 5.58 -5.71 -0.24
C LEU A 168 6.23 -7.06 -0.57
N VAL A 169 6.11 -8.03 0.35
CA VAL A 169 6.60 -9.41 0.13
C VAL A 169 5.91 -10.03 -1.09
N LEU A 170 4.58 -9.89 -1.20
CA LEU A 170 3.83 -10.41 -2.35
C LEU A 170 4.20 -9.73 -3.67
N CYS A 171 4.49 -8.43 -3.67
CA CYS A 171 4.96 -7.74 -4.88
C CYS A 171 6.28 -8.34 -5.39
N VAL A 172 7.22 -8.60 -4.47
CA VAL A 172 8.51 -9.21 -4.80
C VAL A 172 8.31 -10.64 -5.34
N THR A 173 7.48 -11.45 -4.67
CA THR A 173 7.24 -12.85 -5.09
C THR A 173 6.50 -12.94 -6.42
N VAL A 174 5.51 -12.07 -6.68
CA VAL A 174 4.83 -11.98 -7.98
C VAL A 174 5.82 -11.62 -9.09
N LYS A 175 6.71 -10.64 -8.86
CA LYS A 175 7.76 -10.30 -9.84
C LYS A 175 8.67 -11.48 -10.12
N ALA A 176 9.16 -12.15 -9.08
CA ALA A 176 10.03 -13.32 -9.22
C ALA A 176 9.33 -14.46 -10.00
N ALA A 177 8.05 -14.71 -9.72
CA ALA A 177 7.26 -15.71 -10.43
C ALA A 177 7.07 -15.36 -11.91
N ILE A 178 6.79 -14.09 -12.24
CA ILE A 178 6.68 -13.62 -13.63
C ILE A 178 8.02 -13.75 -14.36
N GLN A 179 9.14 -13.40 -13.71
CA GLN A 179 10.48 -13.55 -14.29
C GLN A 179 10.85 -15.01 -14.52
N LYS A 180 10.55 -15.90 -13.56
CA LYS A 180 10.78 -17.34 -13.71
C LYS A 180 9.97 -17.92 -14.88
N GLN A 181 8.71 -17.52 -15.01
CA GLN A 181 7.86 -17.94 -16.14
C GLN A 181 8.42 -17.47 -17.49
N LYS A 182 9.04 -16.28 -17.54
CA LYS A 182 9.72 -15.77 -18.75
C LYS A 182 10.94 -16.60 -19.13
N ILE A 183 11.68 -17.13 -18.15
CA ILE A 183 12.88 -17.96 -18.37
C ILE A 183 12.48 -19.39 -18.80
N GLU A 184 11.45 -19.97 -18.18
CA GLU A 184 11.01 -21.33 -18.47
C GLU A 184 10.24 -21.47 -19.79
N ASN A 185 9.69 -20.37 -20.33
CA ASN A 185 8.96 -20.38 -21.60
C ASN A 185 9.39 -19.21 -22.53
N PRO A 186 10.63 -19.25 -23.07
CA PRO A 186 11.19 -18.16 -23.86
C PRO A 186 10.47 -17.96 -25.21
N TYR A 187 9.71 -18.95 -25.68
CA TYR A 187 8.94 -18.91 -26.92
C TYR A 187 7.54 -18.33 -26.77
N SER A 188 7.08 -18.04 -25.54
CA SER A 188 5.80 -17.35 -25.30
C SER A 188 5.84 -15.84 -25.59
N MET A 189 7.04 -15.30 -25.85
CA MET A 189 7.26 -14.02 -26.50
C MET A 189 7.94 -14.32 -27.83
N GLY A 190 7.22 -14.08 -28.94
CA GLY A 190 7.72 -14.36 -30.28
C GLY A 190 9.13 -13.81 -30.49
N ILE A 191 10.08 -14.73 -30.71
CA ILE A 191 11.35 -14.39 -31.33
C ILE A 191 11.03 -14.16 -32.80
N SER A 192 10.97 -12.91 -33.24
CA SER A 192 11.22 -12.60 -34.64
C SER A 192 12.65 -12.08 -34.77
N ASN A 193 13.51 -12.89 -35.40
CA ASN A 193 14.66 -12.36 -36.13
C ASN A 193 14.19 -11.39 -37.22
#